data_AF-A0A816HNE1-F1
#
_entry.id   AF-A0A816HNE1-F1
#
_cell.length_a   1.000
_cell.length_b   1.000
_cell.length_c   1.000
_cell.angle_alpha   90.00
_cell.angle_beta   90.00
_cell.angle_gamma   90.00
#
_symmetry.space_group_name_H-M   'P 1'
#
loop_
_entity.id
_entity.type
_entity.pdbx_description
1 polymer ?
#
loop_
_entity_poly.entity_id
_entity_poly.type
_entity_poly.pdbx_seq_one_letter_code
_entity_poly.pdbx_strand_id
1 'polypeptide(L)'
;LDPYGTPIGVYEQPDYIYQCAGYWREDSRSMMVTYDRDDPYINYKCWVYERRDLTTITLSRSAGSACGFNQTSESYRAEDGADLAVTLLESERIHDDCPIRYDDGRNVFIDLEEFNFYYAKSSNMKMNKIFFLLCLLFIYLIC
;
A
#
# COMPACT_ATOMS: atom_id res chain seq x y z
N LEU A 1 2.03 -25.31 1.06
CA LEU A 1 0.82 -25.95 1.63
C LEU A 1 -0.31 -24.99 1.37
N ASP A 2 -1.48 -25.47 0.98
CA ASP A 2 -2.68 -24.63 0.85
C ASP A 2 -3.04 -24.05 2.24
N PRO A 3 -4.02 -23.14 2.35
CA PRO A 3 -4.50 -22.65 3.65
C PRO A 3 -4.98 -23.76 4.62
N TYR A 4 -5.10 -25.01 4.15
CA TYR A 4 -5.61 -26.17 4.90
C TYR A 4 -4.53 -27.22 5.21
N GLY A 5 -3.25 -27.00 4.86
CA GLY A 5 -2.16 -27.92 5.16
C GLY A 5 -1.98 -29.07 4.15
N THR A 6 -2.59 -29.00 2.97
CA THR A 6 -2.37 -29.93 1.85
C THR A 6 -1.13 -29.51 1.04
N PRO A 7 -0.23 -30.44 0.65
CA PRO A 7 0.87 -30.10 -0.24
C PRO A 7 0.31 -29.65 -1.59
N ILE A 8 0.62 -28.42 -1.96
CA ILE A 8 0.17 -27.82 -3.22
C ILE A 8 0.90 -28.50 -4.37
N GLY A 9 0.14 -29.03 -5.34
CA GLY A 9 0.71 -29.46 -6.61
C GLY A 9 1.35 -28.29 -7.35
N VAL A 10 2.35 -28.56 -8.18
CA VAL A 10 3.08 -27.52 -8.96
C VAL A 10 2.12 -26.75 -9.89
N TYR A 11 1.00 -27.34 -10.28
CA TYR A 11 -0.04 -26.73 -11.11
C TYR A 11 -1.24 -26.18 -10.33
N GLU A 12 -1.26 -26.38 -9.01
CA GLU A 12 -2.30 -25.86 -8.11
C GLU A 12 -1.85 -24.56 -7.44
N GLN A 13 -0.57 -24.22 -7.58
CA GLN A 13 -0.04 -22.96 -7.12
C GLN A 13 -0.55 -21.85 -8.05
N PRO A 14 -1.18 -20.79 -7.52
CA PRO A 14 -1.62 -19.68 -8.35
C PRO A 14 -0.40 -19.08 -9.06
N ASP A 15 -0.41 -19.14 -10.40
CA ASP A 15 0.69 -18.69 -11.25
C ASP A 15 0.94 -17.17 -11.17
N TYR A 16 -0.06 -16.40 -10.71
CA TYR A 16 0.00 -14.95 -10.64
C TYR A 16 -0.38 -14.45 -9.24
N ILE A 17 0.62 -14.16 -8.42
CA ILE A 17 0.44 -13.51 -7.12
C ILE A 17 0.92 -12.07 -7.22
N TYR A 18 -0.04 -11.16 -7.34
CA TYR A 18 0.24 -9.74 -7.37
C TYR A 18 0.72 -9.24 -5.99
N GLN A 19 1.87 -8.57 -5.95
CA GLN A 19 2.33 -7.84 -4.78
C GLN A 19 1.76 -6.41 -4.75
N CYS A 20 1.51 -5.90 -3.55
CA CYS A 20 1.04 -4.54 -3.34
C CYS A 20 2.21 -3.54 -3.47
N ALA A 21 2.16 -2.61 -4.43
CA ALA A 21 3.14 -1.52 -4.52
C ALA A 21 2.72 -0.31 -3.67
N GLY A 22 1.43 -0.02 -3.65
CA GLY A 22 0.87 1.10 -2.92
C GLY A 22 -0.58 1.37 -3.29
N TYR A 23 -1.16 2.33 -2.60
CA TYR A 23 -2.51 2.80 -2.82
C TYR A 23 -2.54 4.31 -2.66
N TRP A 24 -3.42 4.98 -3.40
CA TRP A 24 -3.64 6.42 -3.28
C TRP A 24 -5.10 6.74 -3.55
N ARG A 25 -5.47 7.99 -3.25
CA ARG A 25 -6.81 8.52 -3.45
C ARG A 25 -6.70 9.83 -4.18
N GLU A 26 -7.48 10.01 -5.23
CA GLU A 26 -7.55 11.25 -6.00
C GLU A 26 -9.01 11.67 -6.17
N ASP A 27 -9.36 12.84 -5.63
CA ASP A 27 -10.68 13.51 -5.59
C ASP A 27 -11.84 12.69 -5.01
N SER A 28 -12.18 11.56 -5.61
CA SER A 28 -13.22 10.61 -5.20
C SER A 28 -12.94 9.16 -5.60
N ARG A 29 -11.80 8.89 -6.25
CA ARG A 29 -11.43 7.58 -6.74
C ARG A 29 -10.36 6.98 -5.83
N SER A 30 -10.57 5.74 -5.41
CA SER A 30 -9.54 4.97 -4.73
C SER A 30 -8.80 4.10 -5.74
N MET A 31 -7.49 4.18 -5.70
CA MET A 31 -6.60 3.48 -6.61
C MET A 31 -5.60 2.64 -5.83
N MET A 32 -5.28 1.45 -6.33
CA MET A 32 -4.17 0.65 -5.85
C MET A 32 -3.30 0.24 -7.03
N VAL A 33 -2.01 0.18 -6.80
CA VAL A 33 -1.08 -0.40 -7.76
C VAL A 33 -0.54 -1.68 -7.20
N THR A 34 -0.67 -2.73 -8.00
CA THR A 34 -0.02 -3.99 -7.75
C THR A 34 1.07 -4.21 -8.78
N TYR A 35 1.97 -5.14 -8.50
CA TYR A 35 2.95 -5.60 -9.46
C TYR A 35 3.07 -7.10 -9.42
N ASP A 36 3.56 -7.68 -10.50
CA ASP A 36 4.02 -9.06 -10.51
C ASP A 36 5.55 -9.06 -10.46
N ARG A 37 6.12 -9.91 -9.61
CA ARG A 37 7.57 -10.06 -9.45
C ARG A 37 8.18 -10.82 -10.61
N ASP A 38 7.42 -11.71 -11.22
CA ASP A 38 7.93 -12.67 -12.21
C ASP A 38 7.64 -12.22 -13.66
N ASP A 39 6.89 -11.12 -13.85
CA ASP A 39 6.65 -10.50 -15.16
C ASP A 39 7.85 -9.64 -15.59
N PRO A 40 8.52 -9.96 -16.73
CA PRO A 40 9.69 -9.23 -17.20
C PRO A 40 9.40 -7.95 -17.99
N TYR A 41 8.14 -7.66 -18.39
CA TYR A 41 7.90 -6.70 -19.47
C TYR A 41 7.18 -5.41 -19.08
N ILE A 42 6.32 -5.35 -18.04
CA ILE A 42 5.82 -4.10 -17.41
C ILE A 42 5.23 -4.43 -16.01
N ASN A 43 5.88 -3.91 -14.97
CA ASN A 43 5.71 -4.39 -13.60
C ASN A 43 4.39 -4.02 -12.95
N TYR A 44 3.79 -2.87 -13.27
CA TYR A 44 2.70 -2.33 -12.45
C TYR A 44 1.34 -2.49 -13.13
N LYS A 45 0.32 -2.80 -12.33
CA LYS A 45 -1.10 -2.80 -12.70
C LYS A 45 -1.83 -1.84 -11.79
N CYS A 46 -2.54 -0.90 -12.39
CA CYS A 46 -3.37 0.03 -11.66
C CYS A 46 -4.77 -0.56 -11.51
N TRP A 47 -5.35 -0.42 -10.34
CA TRP A 47 -6.69 -0.86 -10.04
C TRP A 47 -7.48 0.30 -9.47
N VAL A 48 -8.62 0.59 -10.07
CA VAL A 48 -9.60 1.53 -9.51
C VAL A 48 -10.61 0.69 -8.75
N TYR A 49 -10.85 1.00 -7.49
CA TYR A 49 -11.78 0.24 -6.68
C TYR A 49 -12.76 1.13 -5.92
N GLU A 50 -13.93 0.54 -5.64
CA GLU A 50 -15.00 1.17 -4.90
C GLU A 50 -15.69 0.11 -4.04
N ARG A 51 -16.05 0.51 -2.82
CA ARG A 51 -16.88 -0.33 -1.95
C ARG A 51 -18.33 -0.18 -2.37
N ARG A 52 -18.97 -1.28 -2.78
CA ARG A 52 -20.39 -1.30 -3.17
C ARG A 52 -21.30 -1.49 -1.95
N ASP A 53 -21.01 -2.47 -1.10
CA ASP A 53 -21.77 -2.76 0.13
C ASP A 53 -20.86 -2.88 1.36
N LEU A 54 -21.41 -3.31 2.49
CA LEU A 54 -20.64 -3.60 3.70
C LEU A 54 -19.62 -4.73 3.49
N THR A 55 -19.86 -5.67 2.57
CA THR A 55 -18.98 -6.83 2.38
C THR A 55 -18.40 -6.93 0.97
N THR A 56 -18.86 -6.10 0.04
CA THR A 56 -18.53 -6.21 -1.38
C THR A 56 -17.67 -5.03 -1.85
N ILE A 57 -16.63 -5.34 -2.63
CA ILE A 57 -15.80 -4.33 -3.29
C ILE A 57 -15.70 -4.67 -4.77
N THR A 58 -15.85 -3.67 -5.62
CA THR A 58 -15.68 -3.79 -7.06
C THR A 58 -14.38 -3.11 -7.46
N LEU A 59 -13.55 -3.82 -8.22
CA LEU A 59 -12.25 -3.36 -8.70
C LEU A 59 -12.17 -3.53 -10.21
N SER A 60 -11.59 -2.53 -10.87
CA SER A 60 -11.27 -2.53 -12.29
C SER A 60 -9.78 -2.45 -12.46
N ARG A 61 -9.20 -3.36 -13.24
CA ARG A 61 -7.79 -3.37 -13.63
C ARG A 61 -7.58 -2.57 -14.91
N SER A 62 -6.56 -1.71 -14.91
CA SER A 62 -6.13 -0.99 -16.10
C SER A 62 -5.54 -1.92 -17.15
N ALA A 63 -5.75 -1.61 -18.43
CA ALA A 63 -5.10 -2.33 -19.53
C ALA A 63 -3.58 -2.08 -19.58
N GLY A 64 -3.15 -0.90 -19.10
CA GLY A 64 -1.74 -0.50 -19.01
C GLY A 64 -1.18 -0.50 -17.59
N SER A 65 -0.02 0.15 -17.41
CA SER A 65 0.62 0.34 -16.09
C SER A 65 0.09 1.50 -15.26
N ALA A 66 -0.71 2.37 -15.89
CA ALA A 66 -1.39 3.47 -15.25
C ALA A 66 -2.90 3.29 -15.40
N CYS A 67 -3.66 3.85 -14.45
CA CYS A 67 -5.11 3.87 -14.52
C CYS A 67 -5.58 4.69 -15.72
N GLY A 68 -6.65 4.22 -16.37
CA GLY A 68 -7.29 4.94 -17.47
C GLY A 68 -7.92 6.25 -16.96
N PHE A 69 -7.90 7.29 -17.80
CA PHE A 69 -8.48 8.59 -17.45
C PHE A 69 -9.99 8.49 -17.13
N ASN A 70 -10.72 7.71 -17.93
CA ASN A 70 -12.16 7.47 -17.76
C ASN A 70 -12.47 6.16 -17.01
N GLN A 71 -11.47 5.48 -16.47
CA GLN A 71 -11.65 4.21 -15.79
C GLN A 71 -12.42 4.40 -14.48
N THR A 72 -13.46 3.59 -14.28
CA THR A 72 -14.21 3.48 -13.04
C THR A 72 -13.99 2.11 -12.40
N SER A 73 -14.52 1.89 -11.19
CA SER A 73 -14.50 0.59 -10.50
C SER A 73 -15.13 -0.54 -11.33
N GLU A 74 -16.07 -0.22 -12.23
CA GLU A 74 -16.81 -1.18 -13.05
C GLU A 74 -16.32 -1.29 -14.49
N SER A 75 -15.37 -0.45 -14.90
CA SER A 75 -14.83 -0.48 -16.26
C SER A 75 -14.14 -1.81 -16.53
N TYR A 76 -14.46 -2.45 -17.65
CA TYR A 76 -13.84 -3.72 -18.07
C TYR A 76 -13.34 -3.69 -19.52
N ARG A 77 -13.58 -2.59 -20.25
CA ARG A 77 -13.23 -2.45 -21.67
C ARG A 77 -11.99 -1.61 -21.86
N ALA A 78 -11.21 -1.96 -22.88
CA ALA A 78 -10.01 -1.21 -23.27
C ALA A 78 -10.35 0.24 -23.68
N GLU A 79 -11.56 0.48 -24.19
CA GLU A 79 -12.11 1.81 -24.51
C GLU A 79 -12.11 2.74 -23.30
N ASP A 80 -12.40 2.19 -22.12
CA ASP A 80 -12.41 2.91 -20.84
C ASP A 80 -11.01 2.95 -20.18
N GLY A 81 -10.01 2.30 -20.80
CA GLY A 81 -8.67 2.11 -20.25
C GLY A 81 -8.57 0.92 -19.27
N ALA A 82 -9.57 0.06 -19.23
CA ALA A 82 -9.61 -1.15 -18.38
C ALA A 82 -9.48 -2.43 -19.21
N ASP A 83 -9.17 -3.54 -18.54
CA ASP A 83 -9.12 -4.88 -19.17
C ASP A 83 -9.93 -5.91 -18.36
N LEU A 84 -10.10 -5.69 -17.07
CA LEU A 84 -10.81 -6.60 -16.18
C LEU A 84 -11.61 -5.79 -15.17
N ALA A 85 -12.83 -6.24 -14.89
CA ALA A 85 -13.58 -5.83 -13.71
C ALA A 85 -13.94 -7.07 -12.89
N VAL A 86 -13.78 -6.97 -11.59
CA VAL A 86 -14.05 -8.04 -10.63
C VAL A 86 -14.78 -7.46 -9.43
N THR A 87 -15.75 -8.19 -8.90
CA THR A 87 -16.36 -7.89 -7.62
C THR A 87 -15.98 -8.99 -6.65
N LEU A 88 -15.37 -8.59 -5.54
CA LEU A 88 -14.89 -9.48 -4.49
C LEU A 88 -15.82 -9.41 -3.28
N LEU A 89 -16.15 -10.57 -2.73
CA LEU A 89 -16.80 -10.72 -1.44
C LEU A 89 -15.76 -10.66 -0.31
N GLU A 90 -16.24 -10.41 0.91
CA GLU A 90 -15.39 -10.39 2.10
C GLU A 90 -14.58 -11.68 2.25
N SER A 91 -15.19 -12.84 2.02
CA SER A 91 -14.53 -14.15 2.11
C SER A 91 -13.36 -14.34 1.15
N GLU A 92 -13.41 -13.70 -0.02
CA GLU A 92 -12.37 -13.78 -1.04
C GLU A 92 -11.18 -12.88 -0.68
N ARG A 93 -11.45 -11.80 0.06
CA ARG A 93 -10.45 -10.82 0.48
C ARG A 93 -9.73 -11.15 1.79
N ILE A 94 -10.17 -12.18 2.53
CA ILE A 94 -9.54 -12.59 3.80
C ILE A 94 -8.05 -12.88 3.64
N HIS A 95 -7.65 -13.30 2.43
CA HIS A 95 -6.28 -13.69 2.11
C HIS A 95 -5.50 -12.59 1.35
N ASP A 96 -6.11 -11.41 1.12
CA ASP A 96 -5.44 -10.31 0.43
C ASP A 96 -4.57 -9.50 1.41
N ASP A 97 -3.26 -9.49 1.16
CA ASP A 97 -2.30 -8.73 1.98
C ASP A 97 -2.28 -7.22 1.67
N CYS A 98 -2.89 -6.80 0.55
CA CYS A 98 -2.89 -5.39 0.14
C CYS A 98 -4.05 -4.64 0.85
N PRO A 99 -3.76 -3.63 1.68
CA PRO A 99 -4.78 -2.91 2.41
C PRO A 99 -5.63 -2.07 1.45
N ILE A 100 -6.88 -2.50 1.24
CA ILE A 100 -7.88 -1.73 0.52
C ILE A 100 -8.48 -0.72 1.50
N ARG A 101 -7.90 0.48 1.56
CA ARG A 101 -8.39 1.56 2.43
C ARG A 101 -9.62 2.22 1.84
N TYR A 102 -10.72 2.15 2.58
CA TYR A 102 -11.91 2.94 2.34
C TYR A 102 -11.81 4.26 3.11
N ASP A 103 -12.10 5.39 2.47
CA ASP A 103 -12.26 6.66 3.17
C ASP A 103 -13.67 6.73 3.75
N ASP A 104 -13.78 6.57 5.06
CA ASP A 104 -15.03 6.75 5.80
C ASP A 104 -15.28 8.23 6.17
N GLY A 105 -14.49 9.16 5.61
CA GLY A 105 -14.57 10.59 5.89
C GLY A 105 -13.90 10.98 7.22
N ARG A 106 -13.20 10.05 7.88
CA ARG A 106 -12.42 10.38 9.07
C ARG A 106 -11.16 11.14 8.68
N ASN A 107 -10.84 12.14 9.50
CA ASN A 107 -9.66 12.97 9.28
C ASN A 107 -8.39 12.12 9.44
N VAL A 108 -7.73 11.86 8.31
CA VAL A 108 -6.52 11.05 8.20
C VAL A 108 -5.37 11.59 9.06
N PHE A 109 -5.40 12.87 9.44
CA PHE A 109 -4.37 13.48 10.30
C PHE A 109 -4.59 13.24 11.80
N ILE A 110 -5.72 12.66 12.21
CA ILE A 110 -6.01 12.35 13.62
C ILE A 110 -5.51 10.93 13.99
N ASP A 111 -5.52 9.98 13.04
CA ASP A 111 -5.14 8.57 13.25
C ASP A 111 -3.64 8.26 12.97
N LEU A 112 -2.80 9.27 12.70
CA LEU A 112 -1.37 9.05 12.42
C LEU A 112 -0.50 8.84 13.68
N GLU A 113 -1.09 8.77 14.87
CA GLU A 113 -0.32 8.52 16.10
C GLU A 113 0.21 7.07 16.25
N GLU A 114 -0.15 6.13 15.36
CA GLU A 114 0.34 4.74 15.49
C GLU A 114 0.82 4.07 14.19
N PHE A 115 1.49 4.82 13.30
CA PHE A 115 2.36 4.22 12.27
C PHE A 115 3.82 4.60 12.54
N ASN A 116 4.44 3.95 13.53
CA ASN A 116 5.87 4.02 13.79
C ASN A 116 6.65 3.28 12.69
N PHE A 117 6.84 3.92 11.54
CA PHE A 117 7.90 3.53 10.63
C PHE A 117 9.25 3.95 11.24
N TYR A 118 10.04 2.97 11.69
CA TYR A 118 11.41 3.18 12.13
C TYR A 118 12.34 3.42 10.92
N TYR A 119 12.28 4.62 10.34
CA TYR A 119 13.45 5.13 9.61
C TYR A 119 14.37 5.73 10.67
N ALA A 120 15.63 5.28 10.71
CA ALA A 120 16.66 5.89 11.54
C ALA A 120 16.86 7.35 11.10
N LYS A 121 16.07 8.26 11.66
CA LYS A 121 16.29 9.69 11.56
C LYS A 121 17.61 9.93 12.29
N SER A 122 18.66 10.26 11.54
CA SER A 122 19.89 10.80 12.11
C SER A 122 19.50 12.00 12.97
N SER A 123 19.44 11.79 14.28
CA SER A 123 19.22 12.84 15.24
C SER A 123 20.48 13.69 15.22
N ASN A 124 20.38 14.90 14.66
CA ASN A 124 21.36 15.93 14.99
C ASN A 124 21.30 16.10 16.51
N MET A 125 22.27 15.54 17.23
CA MET A 125 22.42 15.78 18.66
C MET A 125 22.60 17.29 18.82
N LYS A 126 21.57 17.97 19.32
CA LYS A 126 21.74 19.32 19.82
C LYS A 126 22.60 19.19 21.07
N MET A 127 23.91 19.37 20.89
CA MET A 127 24.86 19.48 21.98
C MET A 127 24.39 20.59 22.90
N ASN A 128 23.98 20.19 24.10
CA ASN A 128 23.43 21.10 25.07
C ASN A 128 24.57 22.02 25.55
N LYS A 129 24.44 23.34 25.37
CA LYS A 129 25.51 24.33 25.65
C LYS A 129 26.03 24.26 27.10
N ILE A 130 25.20 23.74 28.01
CA ILE A 130 25.54 23.52 29.42
C ILE A 130 26.66 22.48 29.57
N PHE A 131 26.69 21.44 28.74
CA PHE A 131 27.73 20.41 28.80
C PHE A 131 29.11 20.95 28.42
N PHE A 132 29.16 21.89 27.46
CA PHE A 132 30.41 22.54 27.04
C PHE A 132 30.94 23.48 28.13
N LEU A 133 30.06 24.21 28.83
CA LEU A 133 30.40 25.08 29.95
C LEU A 133 30.93 24.30 31.16
N LEU A 134 30.32 23.16 31.46
CA LEU A 134 30.79 22.27 32.53
C LEU A 134 32.15 21.65 32.21
N CYS A 135 32.41 21.26 30.96
CA CYS A 135 33.73 20.78 30.54
C CYS A 135 34.82 21.86 30.67
N LEU A 136 34.52 23.11 30.29
CA LEU A 136 35.49 24.22 30.43
C LEU A 136 35.79 24.53 31.90
N LEU A 137 34.78 24.49 32.79
CA LEU A 137 34.97 24.61 34.23
C LEU A 137 35.83 23.48 34.80
N PHE A 138 35.63 22.25 34.34
CA PHE A 138 36.40 21.09 34.79
C PHE A 138 37.87 21.18 34.35
N ILE A 139 38.14 21.67 33.14
CA ILE A 139 39.51 21.93 32.66
C ILE A 139 40.18 23.03 33.47
N TYR A 140 39.45 24.09 33.84
CA TYR A 140 39.96 25.18 34.68
C TYR A 140 40.24 24.77 36.13
N LEU A 141 39.58 23.72 36.63
CA LEU A 141 39.79 23.18 37.98
C LEU A 141 40.93 22.15 38.06
N ILE A 142 41.36 21.58 36.94
CA ILE A 142 42.46 20.61 36.86
C ILE A 142 43.81 21.29 36.53
N CYS A 143 43.78 22.50 35.96
CA CYS A 143 44.96 23.34 35.74
C CYS A 143 45.20 24.29 36.93
#